data_AF-A0A1M4VL84-F1
#
_entry.id   AF-A0A1M4VL84-F1
#
_cell.length_a   1.000
_cell.length_b   1.000
_cell.length_c   1.000
_cell.angle_alpha   90.00
_cell.angle_beta   90.00
_cell.angle_gamma   90.00
#
_symmetry.space_group_name_H-M   'P 1'
#
loop_
_entity.id
_entity.type
_entity.pdbx_description
1 polymer ?
#
loop_
_entity_poly.entity_id
_entity_poly.type
_entity_poly.pdbx_seq_one_letter_code
_entity_poly.pdbx_strand_id
1 'polypeptide(L)'
;MKPLTDTDYIHTLIAEGEHQQQDFKFAISDARKIAKTLSAFANTDGGRLLIGVKDNGRIAGVRSEEEKYMIEAAAQLYCLPEVNYEMQTYIVEGRQVLVVTIEESLHKPVYAKDENGKPLAYLRIKDENILATPVHLRVWQQCESPRGELIRYTEREQLLLDQLEQGTLLSLNRYCRQTGISRRSAEHLMAKFVRYDIVEPVFENHKFYFRIKK
;
A
#
# COMPACT_ATOMS: atom_id res chain seq x y z
N MET A 1 8.66 0.77 -35.09
CA MET A 1 8.49 1.77 -34.02
C MET A 1 9.85 2.39 -33.76
N LYS A 2 9.96 3.73 -33.70
CA LYS A 2 11.19 4.36 -33.20
C LYS A 2 11.31 4.03 -31.70
N PRO A 3 12.52 3.75 -31.18
CA PRO A 3 12.69 3.62 -29.73
C PRO A 3 12.29 4.94 -29.07
N LEU A 4 11.51 4.88 -27.99
CA LEU A 4 11.25 6.08 -27.17
C LEU A 4 12.59 6.58 -26.64
N THR A 5 12.82 7.89 -26.70
CA THR A 5 13.96 8.48 -25.99
C THR A 5 13.65 8.51 -24.49
N ASP A 6 14.69 8.55 -23.66
CA ASP A 6 14.58 8.74 -22.21
C ASP A 6 13.69 9.93 -21.82
N THR A 7 13.75 10.99 -22.63
CA THR A 7 12.91 12.19 -22.48
C THR A 7 11.43 11.88 -22.76
N ASP A 8 11.12 11.24 -23.89
CA ASP A 8 9.74 10.88 -24.24
C ASP A 8 9.12 9.94 -23.18
N TYR A 9 9.92 9.03 -22.63
CA TYR A 9 9.50 8.10 -21.60
C TYR A 9 9.06 8.84 -20.35
N ILE A 10 9.92 9.71 -19.79
CA ILE A 10 9.59 10.47 -18.59
C ILE A 10 8.39 11.40 -18.79
N HIS A 11 8.26 12.06 -19.95
CA HIS A 11 7.09 12.88 -20.23
C HIS A 11 5.80 12.05 -20.30
N THR A 12 5.87 10.82 -20.80
CA THR A 12 4.72 9.89 -20.79
C THR A 12 4.29 9.58 -19.36
N LEU A 13 5.25 9.24 -18.48
CA LEU A 13 4.95 8.99 -17.07
C LEU A 13 4.37 10.23 -16.38
N ILE A 14 4.92 11.41 -16.63
CA ILE A 14 4.40 12.66 -16.06
C ILE A 14 2.96 12.92 -16.52
N ALA A 15 2.64 12.64 -17.78
CA ALA A 15 1.30 12.81 -18.33
C ALA A 15 0.27 11.85 -17.72
N GLU A 16 0.69 10.69 -17.21
CA GLU A 16 -0.18 9.76 -16.46
C GLU A 16 -0.61 10.34 -15.09
N GLY A 17 0.17 11.27 -14.52
CA GLY A 17 -0.10 11.88 -13.22
C GLY A 17 0.10 10.93 -12.04
N GLU A 18 -0.18 11.38 -10.80
CA GLU A 18 -0.11 10.50 -9.63
C GLU A 18 -1.31 9.56 -9.57
N HIS A 19 -1.06 8.29 -9.26
CA HIS A 19 -2.08 7.25 -9.17
C HIS A 19 -1.58 6.09 -8.28
N GLN A 20 -2.33 4.99 -8.23
CA GLN A 20 -2.05 3.85 -7.34
C GLN A 20 -0.64 3.27 -7.43
N GLN A 21 -0.02 3.33 -8.61
CA GLN A 21 1.30 2.77 -8.90
C GLN A 21 2.32 3.86 -9.27
N GLN A 22 1.99 5.14 -9.10
CA GLN A 22 2.90 6.24 -9.43
C GLN A 22 2.76 7.39 -8.43
N ASP A 23 3.89 7.83 -7.90
CA ASP A 23 3.97 8.93 -6.94
C ASP A 23 5.13 9.86 -7.30
N PHE A 24 4.88 11.16 -7.25
CA PHE A 24 5.85 12.20 -7.57
C PHE A 24 6.49 12.71 -6.29
N LYS A 25 7.80 12.96 -6.37
CA LYS A 25 8.55 13.58 -5.28
C LYS A 25 9.47 14.62 -5.86
N PHE A 26 9.36 15.85 -5.36
CA PHE A 26 10.28 16.91 -5.75
C PHE A 26 11.73 16.57 -5.30
N ALA A 27 11.90 16.11 -4.06
CA ALA A 27 13.15 15.65 -3.46
C ALA A 27 12.84 14.82 -2.20
N ILE A 28 13.79 14.02 -1.70
CA ILE A 28 13.62 13.28 -0.45
C ILE A 28 14.22 14.07 0.72
N SER A 29 13.35 14.57 1.59
CA SER A 29 13.79 15.24 2.83
C SER A 29 14.02 14.27 3.99
N ASP A 30 13.37 13.10 3.98
CA ASP A 30 13.38 12.14 5.09
C ASP A 30 13.15 10.72 4.57
N ALA A 31 14.11 9.83 4.83
CA ALA A 31 14.06 8.43 4.42
C ALA A 31 12.86 7.69 5.05
N ARG A 32 12.40 8.10 6.24
CA ARG A 32 11.23 7.50 6.90
C ARG A 32 9.93 7.79 6.16
N LYS A 33 9.80 8.97 5.54
CA LYS A 33 8.62 9.30 4.71
C LYS A 33 8.59 8.41 3.47
N ILE A 34 9.75 8.17 2.88
CA ILE A 34 9.89 7.27 1.73
C ILE A 34 9.64 5.82 2.13
N ALA A 35 10.12 5.37 3.29
CA ALA A 35 9.85 4.03 3.79
C ALA A 35 8.33 3.74 3.89
N LYS A 36 7.51 4.74 4.29
CA LYS A 36 6.05 4.59 4.26
C LYS A 36 5.51 4.33 2.85
N THR A 37 6.03 5.05 1.85
CA THR A 37 5.66 4.84 0.45
C THR A 37 6.15 3.48 -0.08
N LEU A 38 7.38 3.08 0.24
CA LEU A 38 7.93 1.77 -0.15
C LEU A 38 7.07 0.63 0.44
N SER A 39 6.74 0.72 1.73
CA SER A 39 5.84 -0.21 2.42
C SER A 39 4.46 -0.25 1.74
N ALA A 40 3.89 0.90 1.38
CA ALA A 40 2.59 0.97 0.72
C ALA A 40 2.58 0.31 -0.67
N PHE A 41 3.58 0.59 -1.51
CA PHE A 41 3.71 -0.05 -2.82
C PHE A 41 3.93 -1.56 -2.68
N ALA A 42 4.88 -1.98 -1.84
CA ALA A 42 5.21 -3.39 -1.65
C ALA A 42 4.02 -4.21 -1.09
N ASN A 43 3.16 -3.61 -0.27
CA ASN A 43 1.97 -4.28 0.28
C ASN A 43 0.77 -4.30 -0.67
N THR A 44 0.81 -3.55 -1.76
CA THR A 44 -0.30 -3.41 -2.71
C THR A 44 0.12 -4.01 -4.05
N ASP A 45 0.16 -3.25 -5.14
CA ASP A 45 0.40 -3.74 -6.52
C ASP A 45 1.77 -3.30 -7.07
N GLY A 46 2.73 -2.98 -6.19
CA GLY A 46 3.98 -2.32 -6.56
C GLY A 46 3.73 -0.90 -7.10
N GLY A 47 4.76 -0.32 -7.72
CA GLY A 47 4.66 1.00 -8.35
C GLY A 47 6.01 1.64 -8.59
N ARG A 48 5.99 2.94 -8.89
CA ARG A 48 7.19 3.73 -9.15
C ARG A 48 7.14 5.12 -8.52
N LEU A 49 8.31 5.57 -8.07
CA LEU A 49 8.55 6.94 -7.61
C LEU A 49 9.27 7.71 -8.71
N LEU A 50 8.77 8.89 -9.06
CA LEU A 50 9.48 9.84 -9.91
C LEU A 50 10.02 10.98 -9.05
N ILE A 51 11.33 10.97 -8.84
CA ILE A 51 12.02 11.91 -7.95
C ILE A 51 12.71 12.99 -8.78
N GLY A 52 12.50 14.26 -8.40
CA GLY A 52 12.82 15.43 -9.22
C GLY A 52 11.65 15.96 -10.04
N VAL A 53 10.44 15.49 -9.78
CA VAL A 53 9.19 15.94 -10.40
C VAL A 53 8.29 16.54 -9.31
N LYS A 54 7.74 17.73 -9.57
CA LYS A 54 6.77 18.37 -8.68
C LYS A 54 5.37 17.79 -8.88
N ASP A 55 4.49 17.98 -7.90
CA ASP A 55 3.08 17.54 -7.93
C ASP A 55 2.31 18.06 -9.16
N ASN A 56 2.73 19.20 -9.74
CA ASN A 56 2.17 19.75 -10.97
C ASN A 56 2.80 19.19 -12.27
N GLY A 57 3.60 18.12 -12.17
CA GLY A 57 4.31 17.50 -13.29
C GLY A 57 5.56 18.24 -13.76
N ARG A 58 5.92 19.39 -13.18
CA ARG A 58 7.10 20.14 -13.61
C ARG A 58 8.38 19.42 -13.17
N ILE A 59 9.25 19.11 -14.14
CA ILE A 59 10.60 18.58 -13.88
C ILE A 59 11.44 19.67 -13.21
N ALA A 60 11.85 19.44 -11.98
CA ALA A 60 12.73 20.35 -11.25
C ALA A 60 14.18 19.85 -11.19
N GLY A 61 14.36 18.54 -11.29
CA GLY A 61 15.66 17.89 -11.18
C GLY A 61 16.10 17.67 -9.74
N VAL A 62 16.93 16.64 -9.53
CA VAL A 62 17.54 16.30 -8.23
C VAL A 62 19.02 15.96 -8.40
N ARG A 63 19.73 15.88 -7.28
CA ARG A 63 21.06 15.26 -7.24
C ARG A 63 20.89 13.75 -7.03
N SER A 64 20.99 12.97 -8.09
CA SER A 64 20.60 11.56 -8.05
C SER A 64 21.32 10.74 -6.97
N GLU A 65 22.59 11.05 -6.66
CA GLU A 65 23.36 10.29 -5.66
C GLU A 65 22.85 10.49 -4.23
N GLU A 66 22.46 11.71 -3.86
CA GLU A 66 21.87 11.99 -2.55
C GLU A 66 20.52 11.27 -2.40
N GLU A 67 19.68 11.30 -3.44
CA GLU A 67 18.37 10.66 -3.44
C GLU A 67 18.47 9.12 -3.41
N LYS A 68 19.42 8.54 -4.16
CA LYS A 68 19.70 7.09 -4.13
C LYS A 68 20.05 6.61 -2.72
N TYR A 69 20.92 7.34 -2.01
CA TYR A 69 21.27 7.01 -0.63
C TYR A 69 20.05 7.06 0.30
N MET A 70 19.18 8.04 0.12
CA MET A 70 17.95 8.16 0.92
C MET A 70 16.96 7.01 0.65
N ILE A 71 16.86 6.53 -0.59
CA ILE A 71 16.07 5.36 -0.97
C ILE A 71 16.65 4.08 -0.35
N GLU A 72 17.97 3.92 -0.44
CA GLU A 72 18.66 2.77 0.15
C GLU A 72 18.45 2.71 1.67
N ALA A 73 18.62 3.84 2.35
CA ALA A 73 18.34 3.96 3.78
C ALA A 73 16.86 3.65 4.11
N ALA A 74 15.92 4.15 3.30
CA ALA A 74 14.49 3.87 3.46
C ALA A 74 14.17 2.38 3.38
N ALA A 75 14.74 1.68 2.39
CA ALA A 75 14.49 0.27 2.15
C ALA A 75 15.18 -0.65 3.18
N GLN A 76 16.45 -0.40 3.52
CA GLN A 76 17.25 -1.29 4.36
C GLN A 76 17.07 -1.01 5.87
N LEU A 77 17.01 0.26 6.27
CA LEU A 77 17.01 0.63 7.71
C LEU A 77 15.60 0.78 8.27
N TYR A 78 14.66 1.22 7.45
CA TYR A 78 13.32 1.60 7.89
C TYR A 78 12.22 0.64 7.45
N CYS A 79 12.44 -0.21 6.43
CA CYS A 79 11.49 -1.26 6.06
C CYS A 79 11.83 -2.61 6.70
N LEU A 80 10.80 -3.44 6.96
CA LEU A 80 10.95 -4.80 7.45
C LEU A 80 9.81 -5.69 6.94
N PRO A 81 10.07 -6.78 6.18
CA PRO A 81 11.35 -7.10 5.56
C PRO A 81 11.85 -5.98 4.63
N GLU A 82 13.12 -6.06 4.25
CA GLU A 82 13.69 -5.12 3.28
C GLU A 82 12.90 -5.17 1.97
N VAL A 83 12.72 -4.00 1.36
CA VAL A 83 11.98 -3.86 0.09
C VAL A 83 12.96 -3.96 -1.06
N ASN A 84 12.66 -4.81 -2.03
CA ASN A 84 13.38 -4.86 -3.30
C ASN A 84 12.95 -3.69 -4.20
N TYR A 85 13.91 -3.06 -4.85
CA TYR A 85 13.65 -1.95 -5.75
C TYR A 85 14.72 -1.88 -6.86
N GLU A 86 14.37 -1.22 -7.96
CA GLU A 86 15.28 -0.88 -9.05
C GLU A 86 15.37 0.64 -9.19
N MET A 87 16.56 1.17 -9.47
CA MET A 87 16.79 2.61 -9.63
C MET A 87 17.37 2.93 -10.99
N GLN A 88 16.78 3.90 -11.69
CA GLN A 88 17.27 4.38 -12.98
C GLN A 88 17.26 5.91 -13.01
N THR A 89 18.39 6.51 -13.37
CA THR A 89 18.51 7.97 -13.52
C THR A 89 18.34 8.36 -14.98
N TYR A 90 17.42 9.27 -15.26
CA TYR A 90 17.18 9.83 -16.59
C TYR A 90 17.61 11.30 -16.64
N ILE A 91 18.13 11.74 -17.78
CA ILE A 91 18.44 13.16 -18.02
C ILE A 91 17.39 13.70 -18.99
N VAL A 92 16.58 14.63 -18.51
CA VAL A 92 15.47 15.24 -19.25
C VAL A 92 15.63 16.75 -19.17
N GLU A 93 15.68 17.43 -20.31
CA GLU A 93 15.90 18.89 -20.39
C GLU A 93 17.14 19.36 -19.61
N GLY A 94 18.20 18.54 -19.55
CA GLY A 94 19.43 18.82 -18.79
C GLY A 94 19.29 18.68 -17.26
N ARG A 95 18.16 18.14 -16.77
CA ARG A 95 17.88 17.87 -15.34
C ARG A 95 17.81 16.37 -15.10
N GLN A 96 18.28 15.91 -13.94
CA GLN A 96 18.21 14.50 -13.55
C GLN A 96 16.87 14.18 -12.89
N VAL A 97 16.21 13.12 -13.34
CA VAL A 97 15.03 12.51 -12.71
C VAL A 97 15.40 11.09 -12.31
N LEU A 98 15.20 10.76 -11.03
CA LEU A 98 15.44 9.41 -10.53
C LEU A 98 14.10 8.66 -10.50
N VAL A 99 14.02 7.56 -11.25
CA VAL A 99 12.88 6.63 -11.19
C VAL A 99 13.27 5.47 -10.30
N VAL A 100 12.44 5.20 -9.29
CA VAL A 100 12.59 4.05 -8.41
C VAL A 100 11.38 3.15 -8.60
N THR A 101 11.60 1.93 -9.06
CA THR A 101 10.55 0.93 -9.26
C THR A 101 10.53 -0.03 -8.07
N ILE A 102 9.35 -0.24 -7.48
CA ILE A 102 9.11 -1.11 -6.34
C ILE A 102 8.17 -2.22 -6.79
N GLU A 103 8.55 -3.47 -6.58
CA GLU A 103 7.69 -4.61 -6.85
C GLU A 103 6.71 -4.87 -5.70
N GLU A 104 5.59 -5.52 -6.02
CA GLU A 104 4.74 -6.12 -5.00
C GLU A 104 5.54 -7.19 -4.24
N SER A 105 5.54 -7.11 -2.90
CA SER A 105 6.21 -8.10 -2.07
C SER A 105 5.41 -9.40 -2.03
N LEU A 106 6.10 -10.53 -2.22
CA LEU A 106 5.56 -11.87 -1.98
C LEU A 106 5.36 -12.16 -0.48
N HIS A 107 6.10 -11.45 0.38
CA HIS A 107 6.07 -11.58 1.83
C HIS A 107 5.46 -10.32 2.44
N LYS A 108 4.14 -10.37 2.68
CA LYS A 108 3.37 -9.29 3.29
C LYS A 108 3.04 -9.65 4.75
N PRO A 109 2.97 -8.68 5.68
CA PRO A 109 3.23 -7.25 5.48
C PRO A 109 4.71 -6.87 5.44
N VAL A 110 5.01 -5.89 4.60
CA VAL A 110 6.17 -5.01 4.71
C VAL A 110 5.81 -3.85 5.65
N TYR A 111 6.52 -3.74 6.76
CA TYR A 111 6.41 -2.63 7.72
C TYR A 111 7.39 -1.51 7.37
N ALA A 112 7.04 -0.27 7.71
CA ALA A 112 7.92 0.88 7.78
C ALA A 112 7.97 1.44 9.21
N LYS A 113 9.16 1.76 9.71
CA LYS A 113 9.35 2.37 11.03
C LYS A 113 8.89 3.83 11.02
N ASP A 114 8.09 4.20 12.02
CA ASP A 114 7.70 5.59 12.24
C ASP A 114 8.81 6.40 12.95
N GLU A 115 8.51 7.64 13.31
CA GLU A 115 9.45 8.55 14.00
C GLU A 115 9.92 8.02 15.35
N ASN A 116 9.13 7.17 16.00
CA ASN A 116 9.45 6.53 17.29
C ASN A 116 10.07 5.12 17.11
N GLY A 117 10.32 4.69 15.87
CA GLY A 117 10.83 3.36 15.55
C GLY A 117 9.77 2.26 15.57
N LYS A 118 8.48 2.60 15.73
CA LYS A 118 7.39 1.61 15.74
C LYS A 118 7.14 1.11 14.31
N PRO A 119 7.13 -0.21 14.06
CA PRO A 119 6.83 -0.76 12.75
C PRO A 119 5.32 -0.64 12.44
N LEU A 120 4.99 -0.03 11.31
CA LEU A 120 3.64 0.16 10.81
C LEU A 120 3.57 -0.24 9.34
N ALA A 121 2.55 -0.99 8.92
CA ALA A 121 2.37 -1.35 7.51
C ALA A 121 1.40 -0.38 6.83
N TYR A 122 1.68 -0.04 5.57
CA TYR A 122 0.87 0.87 4.78
C TYR A 122 0.30 0.18 3.54
N LEU A 123 -0.77 0.74 2.98
CA LEU A 123 -1.51 0.31 1.81
C LEU A 123 -1.54 1.48 0.81
N ARG A 124 -1.48 1.21 -0.49
CA ARG A 124 -1.79 2.20 -1.52
C ARG A 124 -3.29 2.17 -1.82
N ILE A 125 -3.93 3.33 -1.72
CA ILE A 125 -5.30 3.54 -2.19
C ILE A 125 -5.29 4.82 -3.01
N LYS A 126 -5.42 4.70 -4.34
CA LYS A 126 -5.15 5.83 -5.24
C LYS A 126 -3.74 6.39 -4.98
N ASP A 127 -3.57 7.69 -4.98
CA ASP A 127 -2.33 8.42 -4.72
C ASP A 127 -1.96 8.54 -3.22
N GLU A 128 -2.69 7.88 -2.31
CA GLU A 128 -2.44 7.98 -0.87
C GLU A 128 -1.82 6.72 -0.24
N ASN A 129 -1.00 6.93 0.79
CA ASN A 129 -0.45 5.89 1.66
C ASN A 129 -1.29 5.77 2.94
N ILE A 130 -2.12 4.74 3.04
CA ILE A 130 -3.07 4.54 4.14
C ILE A 130 -2.54 3.50 5.13
N LEU A 131 -2.66 3.76 6.43
CA LEU A 131 -2.24 2.81 7.46
C LEU A 131 -3.10 1.52 7.42
N ALA A 132 -2.44 0.37 7.37
CA ALA A 132 -3.09 -0.93 7.41
C ALA A 132 -3.75 -1.17 8.78
N THR A 133 -5.05 -1.46 8.77
CA THR A 133 -5.78 -1.85 9.99
C THR A 133 -5.39 -3.26 10.46
N PRO A 134 -5.71 -3.65 11.72
CA PRO A 134 -5.54 -5.03 12.19
C PRO A 134 -6.17 -6.12 11.31
N VAL A 135 -7.27 -5.82 10.60
CA VAL A 135 -7.89 -6.77 9.64
C VAL A 135 -6.94 -7.07 8.48
N HIS A 136 -6.42 -6.05 7.79
CA HIS A 136 -5.41 -6.19 6.73
C HIS A 136 -4.18 -6.99 7.19
N LEU A 137 -3.62 -6.64 8.36
CA LEU A 137 -2.47 -7.36 8.94
C LEU A 137 -2.77 -8.85 9.12
N ARG A 138 -3.99 -9.17 9.55
CA ARG A 138 -4.42 -10.55 9.79
C ARG A 138 -4.70 -11.32 8.51
N VAL A 139 -5.20 -10.65 7.46
CA VAL A 139 -5.33 -11.24 6.12
C VAL A 139 -3.96 -11.68 5.62
N TRP A 140 -2.96 -10.79 5.65
CA TRP A 140 -1.60 -11.13 5.20
C TRP A 140 -0.96 -12.26 6.00
N GLN A 141 -1.06 -12.23 7.34
CA GLN A 141 -0.56 -13.32 8.20
C GLN A 141 -1.22 -14.68 7.90
N GLN A 142 -2.48 -14.67 7.47
CA GLN A 142 -3.22 -15.89 7.14
C GLN A 142 -2.91 -16.42 5.74
N CYS A 143 -2.39 -15.60 4.82
CA CYS A 143 -2.00 -16.03 3.48
C CYS A 143 -0.73 -16.90 3.49
N GLU A 144 0.16 -16.72 4.46
CA GLU A 144 1.36 -17.55 4.64
C GLU A 144 1.07 -18.93 5.27
N SER A 145 -0.16 -19.17 5.75
CA SER A 145 -0.51 -20.45 6.38
C SER A 145 -1.12 -21.45 5.37
N PRO A 146 -0.45 -22.58 5.09
CA PRO A 146 -0.97 -23.63 4.20
C PRO A 146 -2.18 -24.38 4.78
N ARG A 147 -2.47 -24.20 6.08
CA ARG A 147 -3.68 -24.74 6.70
C ARG A 147 -4.85 -23.83 6.33
N GLY A 148 -5.54 -24.18 5.25
CA GLY A 148 -6.86 -23.66 4.94
C GLY A 148 -7.80 -23.87 6.14
N GLU A 149 -8.00 -22.83 6.95
CA GLU A 149 -8.99 -22.86 8.01
C GLU A 149 -10.37 -22.83 7.36
N LEU A 150 -11.00 -23.99 7.22
CA LEU A 150 -12.33 -24.13 6.62
C LEU A 150 -13.29 -23.07 7.20
N ILE A 151 -13.97 -22.33 6.33
CA ILE A 151 -15.18 -21.61 6.75
C ILE A 151 -16.21 -22.68 7.04
N ARG A 152 -16.55 -22.83 8.32
CA ARG A 152 -17.77 -23.51 8.72
C ARG A 152 -18.82 -22.42 8.85
N TYR A 153 -20.01 -22.63 8.32
CA TYR A 153 -21.15 -21.74 8.56
C TYR A 153 -21.66 -21.95 9.99
N THR A 154 -20.86 -21.53 10.98
CA THR A 154 -21.37 -21.47 12.36
C THR A 154 -22.27 -20.24 12.50
N GLU A 155 -23.02 -20.17 13.59
CA GLU A 155 -23.91 -19.03 13.89
C GLU A 155 -23.18 -17.68 13.81
N ARG A 156 -21.87 -17.64 14.14
CA ARG A 156 -21.07 -16.42 14.09
C ARG A 156 -20.77 -15.98 12.66
N GLU A 157 -20.42 -16.92 11.78
CA GLU A 157 -20.21 -16.65 10.35
C GLU A 157 -21.52 -16.18 9.70
N GLN A 158 -22.64 -16.85 9.98
CA GLN A 158 -23.96 -16.47 9.45
C GLN A 158 -24.38 -15.07 9.90
N LEU A 159 -24.23 -14.76 11.19
CA LEU A 159 -24.57 -13.44 11.72
C LEU A 159 -23.79 -12.30 11.03
N LEU A 160 -22.51 -12.52 10.69
CA LEU A 160 -21.73 -11.53 9.94
C LEU A 160 -22.25 -11.37 8.51
N LEU A 161 -22.57 -12.47 7.82
CA LEU A 161 -23.15 -12.42 6.47
C LEU A 161 -24.48 -11.66 6.48
N ASP A 162 -25.37 -11.97 7.42
CA ASP A 162 -26.68 -11.32 7.54
C ASP A 162 -26.56 -9.78 7.72
N GLN A 163 -25.55 -9.32 8.46
CA GLN A 163 -25.29 -7.89 8.63
C GLN A 163 -24.73 -7.22 7.36
N LEU A 164 -24.00 -7.97 6.53
CA LEU A 164 -23.41 -7.46 5.29
C LEU A 164 -24.39 -7.53 4.11
N GLU A 165 -25.29 -8.51 4.07
CA GLU A 165 -26.31 -8.68 3.02
C GLU A 165 -27.36 -7.56 3.00
N GLN A 166 -27.54 -6.83 4.10
CA GLN A 166 -28.43 -5.66 4.20
C GLN A 166 -27.98 -4.47 3.33
N GLY A 167 -27.01 -4.65 2.43
CA GLY A 167 -26.53 -3.65 1.48
C GLY A 167 -25.76 -2.50 2.15
N THR A 168 -25.44 -2.63 3.43
CA THR A 168 -24.78 -1.58 4.21
C THR A 168 -23.29 -1.80 4.34
N LEU A 169 -22.53 -0.72 4.10
CA LEU A 169 -21.12 -0.62 4.52
C LEU A 169 -21.01 -0.83 6.04
N LEU A 170 -20.34 -1.91 6.43
CA LEU A 170 -20.18 -2.30 7.83
C LEU A 170 -18.79 -1.93 8.32
N SER A 171 -18.69 -1.09 9.35
CA SER A 171 -17.41 -0.88 10.04
C SER A 171 -17.20 -1.94 11.11
N LEU A 172 -15.93 -2.30 11.38
CA LEU A 172 -15.58 -3.25 12.43
C LEU A 172 -16.14 -2.82 13.80
N ASN A 173 -16.07 -1.52 14.13
CA ASN A 173 -16.60 -1.00 15.39
C ASN A 173 -18.13 -1.17 15.51
N ARG A 174 -18.86 -0.97 14.41
CA ARG A 174 -20.31 -1.18 14.36
C ARG A 174 -20.64 -2.67 14.57
N TYR A 175 -19.92 -3.56 13.89
CA TYR A 175 -20.09 -5.00 14.03
C TYR A 175 -19.88 -5.47 15.49
N CYS A 176 -18.80 -5.04 16.14
CA CYS A 176 -18.55 -5.39 17.55
C CYS A 176 -19.67 -4.90 18.49
N ARG A 177 -20.19 -3.69 18.26
CA ARG A 177 -21.26 -3.11 19.10
C ARG A 177 -22.59 -3.85 18.95
N GLN A 178 -22.94 -4.27 17.74
CA GLN A 178 -24.22 -4.94 17.48
C GLN A 178 -24.23 -6.41 17.94
N THR A 179 -23.08 -7.09 17.84
CA THR A 179 -22.98 -8.53 18.13
C THR A 179 -22.45 -8.85 19.52
N GLY A 180 -21.86 -7.87 20.22
CA GLY A 180 -21.19 -8.07 21.50
C GLY A 180 -19.88 -8.88 21.40
N ILE A 181 -19.44 -9.22 20.18
CA ILE A 181 -18.22 -10.00 19.94
C ILE A 181 -16.99 -9.16 20.26
N SER A 182 -15.97 -9.81 20.83
CA SER A 182 -14.69 -9.16 21.12
C SER A 182 -14.05 -8.62 19.84
N ARG A 183 -13.35 -7.48 19.94
CA ARG A 183 -12.67 -6.86 18.80
C ARG A 183 -11.73 -7.85 18.09
N ARG A 184 -10.96 -8.63 18.86
CA ARG A 184 -10.02 -9.62 18.33
C ARG A 184 -10.74 -10.72 17.53
N SER A 185 -11.88 -11.20 18.03
CA SER A 185 -12.70 -12.20 17.34
C SER A 185 -13.32 -11.63 16.06
N ALA A 186 -13.80 -10.38 16.10
CA ALA A 186 -14.33 -9.69 14.93
C ALA A 186 -13.25 -9.47 13.86
N GLU A 187 -12.04 -9.03 14.25
CA GLU A 187 -10.91 -8.85 13.33
C GLU A 187 -10.53 -10.18 12.65
N HIS A 188 -10.53 -11.28 13.40
CA HIS A 188 -10.25 -12.61 12.87
C HIS A 188 -11.32 -13.10 11.90
N LEU A 189 -12.60 -12.92 12.24
CA LEU A 189 -13.71 -13.33 11.38
C LEU A 189 -13.73 -12.50 10.07
N MET A 190 -13.57 -11.19 10.17
CA MET A 190 -13.53 -10.30 9.00
C MET A 190 -12.34 -10.63 8.10
N ALA A 191 -11.15 -10.83 8.67
CA ALA A 191 -9.96 -11.23 7.91
C ALA A 191 -10.16 -12.57 7.19
N LYS A 192 -10.81 -13.54 7.84
CA LYS A 192 -11.18 -14.82 7.22
C LYS A 192 -12.05 -14.57 6.00
N PHE A 193 -13.11 -13.76 6.12
CA PHE A 193 -14.05 -13.51 5.01
C PHE A 193 -13.40 -12.76 3.85
N VAL A 194 -12.51 -11.82 4.15
CA VAL A 194 -11.70 -11.14 3.11
C VAL A 194 -10.77 -12.11 2.41
N ARG A 195 -10.09 -13.00 3.15
CA ARG A 195 -9.20 -14.01 2.57
C ARG A 195 -9.92 -14.97 1.63
N TYR A 196 -11.18 -15.31 1.93
CA TYR A 196 -12.01 -16.19 1.11
C TYR A 196 -12.79 -15.46 0.01
N ASP A 197 -12.49 -14.18 -0.21
CA ASP A 197 -13.09 -13.35 -1.25
C ASP A 197 -14.62 -13.18 -1.15
N ILE A 198 -15.17 -13.37 0.05
CA ILE A 198 -16.60 -13.19 0.35
C ILE A 198 -16.90 -11.71 0.65
N VAL A 199 -15.93 -11.03 1.26
CA VAL A 199 -16.04 -9.65 1.72
C VAL A 199 -14.86 -8.86 1.20
N GLU A 200 -15.09 -7.63 0.78
CA GLU A 200 -14.01 -6.71 0.39
C GLU A 200 -13.95 -5.50 1.35
N PRO A 201 -12.74 -5.04 1.72
CA PRO A 201 -12.57 -3.77 2.41
C PRO A 201 -12.84 -2.60 1.45
N VAL A 202 -13.56 -1.59 1.93
CA VAL A 202 -13.88 -0.37 1.20
C VAL A 202 -13.40 0.83 2.03
N PHE A 203 -12.61 1.71 1.41
CA PHE A 203 -12.10 2.91 2.06
C PHE A 203 -12.94 4.13 1.65
N GLU A 204 -13.70 4.69 2.60
CA GLU A 204 -14.53 5.88 2.40
C GLU A 204 -14.40 6.82 3.59
N ASN A 205 -14.37 8.13 3.34
CA ASN A 205 -14.31 9.16 4.39
C ASN A 205 -13.20 8.89 5.44
N HIS A 206 -12.02 8.47 4.97
CA HIS A 206 -10.86 8.12 5.80
C HIS A 206 -11.10 6.96 6.79
N LYS A 207 -12.05 6.07 6.49
CA LYS A 207 -12.39 4.90 7.31
C LYS A 207 -12.55 3.66 6.45
N PHE A 208 -12.19 2.52 7.04
CA PHE A 208 -12.45 1.22 6.44
C PHE A 208 -13.82 0.70 6.83
N TYR A 209 -14.57 0.34 5.80
CA TYR A 209 -15.82 -0.40 5.84
C TYR A 209 -15.62 -1.74 5.13
N PHE A 210 -16.61 -2.61 5.26
CA PHE A 210 -16.64 -3.92 4.65
C PHE A 210 -17.99 -4.13 4.00
N ARG A 211 -18.01 -4.80 2.84
CA ARG A 211 -19.23 -5.22 2.14
C ARG A 211 -19.01 -6.59 1.51
N ILE A 212 -20.10 -7.30 1.23
CA ILE A 212 -20.03 -8.53 0.43
C ILE A 212 -19.52 -8.19 -0.96
N LYS A 213 -18.56 -8.97 -1.43
CA LYS A 213 -18.05 -8.89 -2.79
C LYS A 213 -19.11 -9.44 -3.75
N LYS A 214 -19.42 -8.67 -4.80
CA LYS A 214 -20.41 -9.04 -5.81
C LYS A 214 -19.79 -9.85 -6.95
#